data_AF-A0A0F9MNK6-F1
#
_entry.id   AF-A0A0F9MNK6-F1
#
_cell.length_a   1.000
_cell.length_b   1.000
_cell.length_c   1.000
_cell.angle_alpha   90.00
_cell.angle_beta   90.00
_cell.angle_gamma   90.00
#
_symmetry.space_group_name_H-M   'P 1'
#
loop_
_entity.id
_entity.type
_entity.pdbx_description
1 polymer ?
#
loop_
_entity_poly.entity_id
_entity_poly.type
_entity_poly.pdbx_seq_one_letter_code
_entity_poly.pdbx_strand_id
1 'polypeptide(L)' 'MVLFAQDWTPTIRTHALARRVLVVACTQIEGTWSAYCDAVPGDNHLMERDAVLAYGDKLIEEVARVLFPILDGTPYSS' A
#
# COMPACT_ATOMS: atom_id res chain seq x y z
N MET A 1 11.84 -34.47 5.26
CA MET A 1 12.20 -33.09 5.63
C MET A 1 11.25 -32.18 4.89
N VAL A 2 10.21 -31.69 5.58
CA VAL A 2 9.19 -30.82 4.98
C VAL A 2 9.66 -29.38 5.20
N LEU A 3 9.95 -28.66 4.12
CA LEU A 3 10.26 -27.23 4.19
C LEU A 3 8.94 -26.50 4.39
N PHE A 4 8.69 -25.97 5.58
CA PHE A 4 7.57 -25.06 5.79
C PHE A 4 7.84 -23.79 4.98
N ALA A 5 6.91 -23.41 4.11
CA ALA A 5 6.92 -22.09 3.49
C ALA A 5 6.92 -21.05 4.62
N GLN A 6 7.90 -20.15 4.67
CA GLN A 6 7.83 -19.01 5.57
C GLN A 6 6.55 -18.23 5.25
N ASP A 7 5.75 -17.93 6.27
CA ASP A 7 4.58 -17.06 6.11
C ASP A 7 5.06 -15.70 5.58
N TRP A 8 4.72 -15.42 4.32
CA TRP A 8 5.02 -14.14 3.70
C TRP A 8 4.14 -13.07 4.35
N THR A 9 4.75 -11.93 4.71
CA THR A 9 4.04 -10.80 5.32
C THR A 9 4.10 -9.58 4.39
N PRO A 10 2.95 -8.97 4.06
CA PRO A 10 2.94 -7.79 3.20
C PRO A 10 3.61 -6.61 3.91
N THR A 11 4.47 -5.92 3.18
CA THR A 11 4.99 -4.63 3.60
C THR A 11 3.97 -3.55 3.29
N ILE A 12 3.42 -2.94 4.34
CA ILE A 12 2.48 -1.83 4.25
C ILE A 12 3.20 -0.51 4.52
N ARG A 13 2.93 0.51 3.70
CA ARG A 13 3.42 1.89 3.88
C ARG A 13 2.26 2.86 3.71
N THR A 14 2.26 3.92 4.50
CA THR A 14 1.21 4.95 4.46
C THR A 14 1.81 6.30 4.09
N HIS A 15 1.05 7.11 3.36
CA HIS A 15 1.38 8.48 3.01
C HIS A 15 0.11 9.33 3.10
N ALA A 16 0.07 10.28 4.02
CA ALA A 16 -1.07 11.20 4.15
C ALA A 16 -0.88 12.39 3.20
N LEU A 17 -1.75 12.53 2.20
CA LEU A 17 -1.76 13.70 1.31
C LEU A 17 -2.38 14.92 2.01
N ALA A 18 -3.37 14.66 2.86
CA ALA A 18 -4.01 15.63 3.74
C ALA A 18 -4.50 14.90 5.00
N ARG A 19 -4.96 15.65 6.01
CA ARG A 19 -5.50 15.05 7.24
C ARG A 19 -6.53 13.95 6.96
N ARG A 20 -7.44 14.20 6.01
CA ARG A 20 -8.56 13.32 5.64
C ARG A 20 -8.35 12.56 4.33
N VAL A 21 -7.11 12.48 3.83
CA VAL A 21 -6.80 11.75 2.58
C VAL A 21 -5.55 10.92 2.81
N LEU A 22 -5.71 9.60 2.72
CA LEU A 22 -4.65 8.64 3.00
C LEU A 22 -4.38 7.79 1.77
N VAL A 23 -3.10 7.61 1.48
CA VAL A 23 -2.61 6.68 0.47
C VAL A 23 -1.88 5.54 1.17
N VAL A 24 -2.16 4.31 0.77
CA VAL A 24 -1.55 3.11 1.34
C VAL A 24 -0.96 2.26 0.24
N ALA A 25 0.34 1.98 0.35
CA ALA A 25 1.04 1.02 -0.49
C ALA A 25 1.15 -0.34 0.20
N CYS A 26 0.97 -1.41 -0.56
CA CYS A 26 1.07 -2.79 -0.10
C CYS A 26 1.83 -3.63 -1.12
N THR A 27 2.86 -4.36 -0.67
CA THR A 27 3.51 -5.40 -1.49
C THR A 27 2.59 -6.62 -1.59
N GLN A 28 2.70 -7.38 -2.68
CA GLN A 28 1.94 -8.59 -2.96
C GLN A 28 2.87 -9.81 -2.99
N ILE A 29 2.30 -11.01 -2.86
CA ILE A 29 3.08 -12.26 -2.79
C ILE A 29 3.92 -12.52 -4.04
N GLU A 30 3.51 -11.98 -5.19
CA GLU A 30 4.17 -12.09 -6.48
C GLU A 30 5.39 -11.15 -6.64
N GLY A 31 5.75 -10.41 -5.58
CA GLY A 31 6.86 -9.44 -5.63
C GLY A 31 6.49 -8.13 -6.33
N THR A 32 5.21 -7.89 -6.58
CA THR A 32 4.67 -6.63 -7.09
C THR A 32 4.13 -5.78 -5.94
N TRP A 33 3.72 -4.55 -6.22
CA TRP A 33 3.03 -3.71 -5.24
C TRP A 33 1.96 -2.82 -5.88
N SER A 34 1.04 -2.33 -5.06
CA SER A 34 0.03 -1.34 -5.48
C SER A 34 -0.14 -0.28 -4.41
N ALA A 35 -0.61 0.90 -4.81
CA ALA A 35 -1.06 1.93 -3.89
C ALA A 35 -2.54 2.21 -4.08
N TYR A 36 -3.23 2.50 -2.98
CA TYR A 36 -4.66 2.82 -2.93
C TYR A 36 -4.85 4.14 -2.20
N CYS A 37 -5.79 4.95 -2.66
CA CYS A 37 -6.09 6.25 -2.07
C CYS A 37 -7.56 6.33 -1.71
N ASP A 38 -7.87 6.86 -0.53
CA ASP A 38 -9.25 7.16 -0.15
C ASP A 38 -9.32 8.31 0.86
N ALA A 39 -10.52 8.85 1.03
CA ALA A 39 -10.86 9.73 2.13
C ALA A 39 -10.93 8.94 3.44
N VAL A 40 -10.39 9.52 4.51
CA VAL A 40 -10.37 8.93 5.86
C VAL A 40 -10.88 9.91 6.91
N PRO A 41 -11.31 9.44 8.10
CA PRO A 41 -11.66 10.32 9.22
C PRO A 41 -10.53 11.29 9.59
N GLY A 42 -9.29 10.81 9.53
CA GLY A 42 -8.08 11.60 9.80
C GLY A 42 -7.73 11.68 11.27
N ASP A 43 -8.09 10.63 12.02
CA ASP A 43 -7.88 10.53 13.46
C ASP A 43 -6.70 9.60 13.76
N ASN A 44 -6.62 8.44 13.07
CA ASN A 44 -5.50 7.51 13.21
C ASN A 44 -5.23 6.74 11.91
N HIS A 45 -4.27 7.23 11.11
CA HIS A 45 -3.91 6.62 9.83
C HIS A 45 -3.41 5.17 9.94
N LEU A 46 -2.90 4.72 11.09
CA LEU A 46 -2.52 3.32 11.27
C LEU A 46 -3.72 2.40 11.34
N MET A 47 -4.83 2.85 11.92
CA MET A 47 -6.08 2.09 11.97
C MET A 47 -6.89 2.23 10.68
N GLU A 48 -6.80 3.39 10.03
CA GLU A 48 -7.55 3.69 8.82
C GLU A 48 -6.99 3.00 7.57
N ARG A 49 -5.69 2.65 7.56
CA ARG A 49 -5.02 2.07 6.39
C ARG A 49 -5.69 0.80 5.87
N ASP A 50 -6.26 -0.02 6.76
CA ASP A 50 -6.84 -1.31 6.39
C ASP A 50 -8.13 -1.10 5.57
N ALA A 51 -8.90 -0.04 5.89
CA ALA A 51 -10.05 0.37 5.11
C ALA A 51 -9.65 0.89 3.72
N VAL A 52 -8.57 1.68 3.64
CA VAL A 52 -8.05 2.17 2.35
C VAL A 52 -7.56 1.02 1.48
N LEU A 53 -6.93 -0.01 2.05
CA LEU A 53 -6.53 -1.21 1.31
C LEU A 53 -7.73 -2.03 0.81
N ALA A 54 -8.83 -2.04 1.55
CA ALA A 54 -10.03 -2.81 1.20
C ALA A 54 -10.93 -2.10 0.18
N TYR A 55 -11.02 -0.76 0.25
CA TYR A 55 -12.04 0.01 -0.48
C TYR A 55 -11.50 1.19 -1.29
N GLY A 56 -10.24 1.58 -1.08
CA GLY A 56 -9.66 2.73 -1.75
C GLY A 56 -9.43 2.48 -3.24
N ASP A 57 -9.37 3.57 -3.99
CA ASP A 57 -9.11 3.52 -5.42
C ASP A 57 -7.63 3.26 -5.68
N LYS A 58 -7.34 2.25 -6.51
CA LYS A 58 -5.98 1.94 -6.94
C LYS A 58 -5.42 3.13 -7.73
N LEU A 59 -4.28 3.63 -7.31
CA LEU A 59 -3.59 4.70 -8.01
C LEU A 59 -2.90 4.18 -9.27
N ILE A 60 -2.77 5.07 -10.26
CA ILE A 60 -1.89 4.84 -11.41
C ILE A 60 -0.43 4.82 -10.95
N GLU A 61 0.39 4.06 -11.67
CA GLU A 61 1.79 3.79 -11.31
C GLU A 61 2.60 5.09 -11.15
N GLU A 62 2.42 6.04 -12.06
CA GLU A 62 3.17 7.29 -12.08
C GLU A 62 2.97 8.09 -10.79
N VAL A 63 1.74 8.12 -10.28
CA VAL A 63 1.42 8.80 -9.01
C VAL A 63 1.93 7.98 -7.83
N ALA A 64 1.73 6.66 -7.85
CA ALA A 64 2.16 5.79 -6.76
C ALA A 64 3.68 5.87 -6.54
N ARG A 65 4.48 5.87 -7.62
CA ARG A 65 5.95 5.97 -7.54
C ARG A 65 6.45 7.28 -6.95
N VAL A 66 5.77 8.40 -7.24
CA VAL A 66 6.09 9.70 -6.63
C VAL A 66 5.85 9.67 -5.12
N LEU A 67 4.79 8.99 -4.66
CA LEU A 67 4.42 8.94 -3.24
C LEU A 67 5.23 7.92 -2.44
N PHE A 68 5.68 6.83 -3.07
CA PHE A 68 6.44 5.76 -2.42
C PHE A 68 7.76 5.47 -3.16
N PRO A 69 8.70 6.42 -3.19
CA PRO A 69 10.00 6.23 -3.86
C PRO A 69 10.83 5.10 -3.23
N ILE A 70 10.53 4.69 -2.00
CA ILE A 70 11.18 3.55 -1.34
C ILE A 70 10.88 2.21 -2.02
N LEU A 71 9.82 2.12 -2.82
CA LEU A 71 9.46 0.94 -3.61
C LEU A 71 9.94 1.04 -5.06
N ASP A 72 10.80 2.01 -5.36
CA ASP A 72 11.41 2.10 -6.67
C ASP A 72 12.24 0.85 -6.99
N GLY A 73 12.20 0.42 -8.25
CA GLY A 73 12.75 -0.88 -8.67
C GLY A 73 11.88 -2.11 -8.34
N THR A 74 10.82 -1.98 -7.54
CA THR A 74 9.81 -3.04 -7.39
C THR A 74 8.73 -2.90 -8.48
N PRO A 75 8.35 -3.99 -9.18
CA PRO A 75 7.31 -3.94 -10.20
C PRO A 75 5.98 -3.46 -9.63
N TYR A 76 5.33 -2.52 -10.31
CA TYR A 76 3.97 -2.12 -9.97
C TYR A 76 3.00 -3.17 -10.52
N SER A 77 2.03 -3.57 -9.71
CA SER A 77 0.98 -4.48 -10.15
C SER A 77 0.04 -3.68 -11.07
N SER A 78 -0.08 -4.11 -12.33
CA SER A 78 -0.97 -3.53 -13.34
C SER A 78 -2.43 -3.68 -12.98
#